data_AF-A0A9Q4BLX5-F1
#
_entry.id   AF-A0A9Q4BLX5-F1
#
_cell.length_a   1.000
_cell.length_b   1.000
_cell.length_c   1.000
_cell.angle_alpha   90.00
_cell.angle_beta   90.00
_cell.angle_gamma   90.00
#
_symmetry.space_group_name_H-M   'P 1'
#
loop_
_entity.id
_entity.type
_entity.pdbx_description
1 polymer ?
#
loop_
_entity_poly.entity_id
_entity_poly.type
_entity_poly.pdbx_seq_one_letter_code
_entity_poly.pdbx_strand_id
1 'polypeptide(L)'
;MNSFEFYLLQSSFSFMIFYLFYMARLKKETMYQMNRMYLLTSGIFSITLPLFRFSLPSGEAGKTITYYLEPVLTGGGIKAADSGIDINSVLWVAYIVVSLALLVRFFWRLYQITKLGDYSAPIMIEGHKTILLDEGQSPFSFFKTIFLPKGNLEDPALSTLILHEEAHIKSLHSLDIVFFEAVTISLWFNPFVWLMKKELEAQHEFIADTEVIDKGLDSIEYKSTILTFAFRPGGNPMTNNFNSLLKRRFEMLAQEKSSKYAKLKFLLSVPLMALVIMFFGMTNGGRDITTSLAETSFQDEEPYTFVDEMPSYPKGQDALLTFISGNVVYPAKAKKEQIQGKVIVGFIVEKDGSLSDIKVLKGIGGGCDEEAIRVTKLMGKWNPGKDKGKPVRVRMVMPYQFKLM
;
A
#
# COMPACT_ATOMS: atom_id res chain seq x y z
N MET A 1 9.13 -6.51 9.48
CA MET A 1 7.97 -6.21 8.63
C MET A 1 8.32 -6.63 7.22
N ASN A 2 7.65 -7.64 6.69
CA ASN A 2 7.94 -8.20 5.36
C ASN A 2 7.56 -7.21 4.25
N SER A 3 8.16 -7.34 3.07
CA SER A 3 7.84 -6.50 1.90
C SER A 3 6.35 -6.48 1.57
N PHE A 4 5.65 -7.59 1.83
CA PHE A 4 4.21 -7.72 1.60
C PHE A 4 3.35 -6.98 2.63
N GLU A 5 3.72 -6.96 3.90
CA GLU A 5 2.98 -6.21 4.93
C GLU A 5 3.02 -4.71 4.64
N PHE A 6 4.19 -4.23 4.23
CA PHE A 6 4.37 -2.84 3.82
C PHE A 6 3.54 -2.51 2.57
N TYR A 7 3.47 -3.43 1.61
CA TYR A 7 2.59 -3.32 0.44
C TYR A 7 1.11 -3.21 0.84
N LEU A 8 0.61 -4.11 1.70
CA LEU A 8 -0.79 -4.09 2.15
C LEU A 8 -1.14 -2.78 2.85
N LEU A 9 -0.21 -2.24 3.66
CA LEU A 9 -0.41 -1.00 4.40
C LEU A 9 -0.42 0.21 3.46
N GLN A 10 0.52 0.31 2.52
CA GLN A 10 0.55 1.37 1.50
C GLN A 10 -0.69 1.33 0.61
N SER A 11 -1.10 0.14 0.18
CA SER A 11 -2.33 -0.02 -0.61
C SER A 11 -3.56 0.41 0.20
N SER A 12 -3.64 -0.01 1.47
CA SER A 12 -4.76 0.34 2.34
C SER A 12 -4.88 1.84 2.58
N PHE A 13 -3.74 2.51 2.78
CA PHE A 13 -3.66 3.95 2.97
C PHE A 13 -4.08 4.71 1.69
N SER A 14 -3.74 4.19 0.51
CA SER A 14 -4.17 4.76 -0.77
C SER A 14 -5.69 4.71 -0.93
N PHE A 15 -6.30 3.54 -0.69
CA PHE A 15 -7.76 3.38 -0.71
C PHE A 15 -8.46 4.36 0.21
N MET A 16 -7.92 4.59 1.41
CA MET A 16 -8.45 5.57 2.35
C MET A 16 -8.42 6.99 1.76
N ILE A 17 -7.29 7.46 1.24
CA ILE A 17 -7.15 8.82 0.70
C ILE A 17 -8.11 9.05 -0.47
N PHE A 18 -8.14 8.13 -1.43
CA PHE A 18 -9.01 8.28 -2.60
C PHE A 18 -10.49 8.20 -2.24
N TYR A 19 -10.88 7.32 -1.32
CA TYR A 19 -12.26 7.28 -0.86
C TYR A 19 -12.68 8.58 -0.14
N LEU A 20 -11.82 9.13 0.73
CA LEU A 20 -12.11 10.38 1.43
C LEU A 20 -12.25 11.55 0.45
N PHE A 21 -11.40 11.61 -0.58
CA PHE A 21 -11.54 12.60 -1.65
C PHE A 21 -12.86 12.45 -2.40
N TYR A 22 -13.22 11.23 -2.79
CA TYR A 22 -14.50 10.93 -3.43
C TYR A 22 -15.68 11.41 -2.59
N MET A 23 -15.69 11.05 -1.30
CA MET A 23 -16.74 11.42 -0.37
C MET A 23 -16.88 12.94 -0.23
N ALA A 24 -15.75 13.66 -0.15
CA ALA A 24 -15.74 15.10 0.06
C ALA A 24 -16.13 15.91 -1.19
N ARG A 25 -15.79 15.43 -2.39
CA ARG A 25 -15.85 16.25 -3.62
C ARG A 25 -16.71 15.70 -4.74
N LEU A 26 -16.77 14.38 -4.92
CA LEU A 26 -17.34 13.75 -6.12
C LEU A 26 -18.67 13.05 -5.87
N LYS A 27 -18.93 12.55 -4.66
CA LYS A 27 -20.11 11.75 -4.32
C LYS A 27 -21.46 12.40 -4.66
N LYS A 28 -21.54 13.74 -4.66
CA LYS A 28 -22.77 14.50 -4.93
C LYS A 28 -22.95 14.91 -6.40
N GLU A 29 -21.96 14.61 -7.24
CA GLU A 29 -21.99 14.98 -8.66
C GLU A 29 -22.84 13.98 -9.46
N THR A 30 -23.66 14.48 -10.37
CA THR A 30 -24.54 13.65 -11.23
C THR A 30 -23.83 13.13 -12.49
N MET A 31 -22.51 13.31 -12.60
CA MET A 31 -21.68 12.73 -13.65
C MET A 31 -21.32 11.28 -13.30
N TYR A 32 -22.30 10.38 -13.33
CA TYR A 32 -22.18 9.01 -12.82
C TYR A 32 -21.08 8.20 -13.50
N GLN A 33 -20.92 8.34 -14.82
CA GLN A 33 -19.84 7.67 -15.56
C GLN A 33 -18.45 8.15 -15.11
N MET A 34 -18.27 9.44 -14.81
CA MET A 34 -17.00 9.96 -14.30
C MET A 34 -16.73 9.52 -12.87
N ASN A 35 -17.76 9.44 -12.03
CA ASN A 35 -17.66 8.88 -10.68
C ASN A 35 -17.25 7.40 -10.72
N ARG A 36 -17.90 6.59 -11.58
CA ARG A 36 -17.53 5.18 -11.81
C ARG A 36 -16.06 5.07 -12.23
N MET A 37 -15.64 5.88 -13.19
CA MET A 37 -14.26 5.86 -13.69
C MET A 37 -13.25 6.28 -12.63
N TYR A 38 -13.57 7.28 -11.82
CA TYR A 38 -12.74 7.66 -10.68
C TYR A 38 -12.57 6.50 -9.69
N LEU A 39 -13.65 5.83 -9.30
CA LEU A 39 -13.62 4.72 -8.32
C LEU A 39 -12.80 3.53 -8.85
N LEU A 40 -12.95 3.18 -10.12
CA LEU A 40 -12.19 2.09 -10.76
C LEU A 40 -10.71 2.45 -10.90
N THR A 41 -10.40 3.63 -11.44
CA THR A 41 -9.00 4.05 -11.66
C THR A 41 -8.26 4.23 -10.34
N SER A 42 -8.87 4.86 -9.34
CA SER A 42 -8.27 4.98 -8.00
C SER A 42 -8.12 3.63 -7.30
N GLY A 43 -9.05 2.69 -7.50
CA GLY A 43 -8.93 1.32 -7.00
C GLY A 43 -7.76 0.57 -7.62
N ILE A 44 -7.64 0.58 -8.96
CA ILE A 44 -6.49 -0.01 -9.67
C ILE A 44 -5.19 0.64 -9.20
N PHE A 45 -5.16 1.97 -9.15
CA PHE A 45 -4.00 2.74 -8.74
C PHE A 45 -3.56 2.44 -7.30
N SER A 46 -4.50 2.26 -6.37
CA SER A 46 -4.18 1.92 -4.98
C SER A 46 -3.49 0.56 -4.83
N ILE A 47 -3.72 -0.36 -5.78
CA ILE A 47 -3.10 -1.70 -5.79
C ILE A 47 -1.76 -1.65 -6.51
N THR A 48 -1.69 -0.95 -7.63
CA THR A 48 -0.47 -0.92 -8.46
C THR A 48 0.60 0.02 -7.91
N LEU A 49 0.22 1.13 -7.27
CA LEU A 49 1.17 2.14 -6.81
C LEU A 49 2.28 1.60 -5.90
N PRO A 50 2.00 0.78 -4.86
CA PRO A 50 3.04 0.27 -3.97
C PRO A 50 4.02 -0.71 -4.65
N LEU A 51 3.68 -1.24 -5.83
CA LEU A 51 4.58 -2.10 -6.62
C LEU A 51 5.71 -1.29 -7.28
N PHE A 52 5.48 0.00 -7.55
CA PHE A 52 6.46 0.87 -8.17
C PHE A 52 7.39 1.48 -7.11
N ARG A 53 8.68 1.21 -7.25
CA ARG A 53 9.74 1.85 -6.45
C ARG A 53 10.14 3.16 -7.13
N PHE A 54 9.48 4.24 -6.76
CA PHE A 54 9.88 5.58 -7.19
C PHE A 54 11.01 6.09 -6.31
N SER A 55 12.23 6.13 -6.83
CA SER A 55 13.32 6.86 -6.21
C SER A 55 13.30 8.28 -6.78
N LEU A 56 12.82 9.23 -6.00
CA LEU A 56 13.01 10.64 -6.36
C LEU A 56 14.52 10.92 -6.35
N PRO A 57 15.07 11.63 -7.35
CA PRO A 57 16.43 12.14 -7.28
C PRO A 57 16.50 13.08 -6.08
N SER A 58 16.92 12.56 -4.93
CA SER A 58 17.44 13.40 -3.88
C SER A 58 18.71 14.01 -4.46
N GLY A 59 18.71 15.33 -4.70
CA GLY A 59 19.95 16.05 -5.00
C GLY A 59 21.02 15.58 -4.03
N GLU A 60 22.26 15.42 -4.51
CA GLU A 60 23.39 14.81 -3.81
C GLU A 60 23.71 15.50 -2.47
N ALA A 61 22.87 15.30 -1.47
CA ALA A 61 23.26 15.43 -0.08
C ALA A 61 24.12 14.20 0.16
N GLY A 62 25.45 14.40 0.12
CA GLY A 62 26.49 13.37 0.16
C GLY A 62 26.05 12.12 0.90
N LYS A 63 25.79 11.04 0.15
CA LYS A 63 25.46 9.71 0.69
C LYS A 63 26.63 9.26 1.56
N THR A 64 26.53 9.50 2.86
CA THR A 64 27.53 9.07 3.84
C THR A 64 27.25 7.60 4.15
N ILE A 65 27.82 6.69 3.37
CA ILE A 65 27.79 5.26 3.70
C ILE A 65 28.69 5.07 4.92
N THR A 66 28.06 4.99 6.09
CA THR A 66 28.74 4.74 7.36
C THR A 66 28.94 3.24 7.50
N TYR A 67 30.17 2.75 7.30
CA TYR A 67 30.52 1.37 7.65
C TYR A 67 30.57 1.26 9.18
N TYR A 68 29.62 0.53 9.75
CA TYR A 68 29.65 0.17 11.17
C TYR A 68 30.53 -1.07 11.32
N LEU A 69 31.70 -0.93 11.95
CA LEU A 69 32.40 -2.10 12.49
C LEU A 69 31.48 -2.82 13.48
N GLU A 70 31.41 -4.14 13.42
CA GLU A 70 30.59 -4.91 14.34
C GLU A 70 31.01 -4.62 15.80
N PRO A 71 30.06 -4.42 16.72
CA PRO A 71 30.38 -4.17 18.11
C PRO A 71 31.03 -5.41 18.72
N VAL A 72 32.19 -5.23 19.35
CA VAL A 72 32.83 -6.26 20.16
C VAL A 72 31.92 -6.59 21.33
N LEU A 73 31.34 -7.78 21.31
CA LEU A 73 30.67 -8.35 22.47
C LEU A 73 31.74 -8.95 23.38
N THR A 74 32.11 -8.24 24.44
CA THR A 74 32.84 -8.82 25.56
C THR A 74 31.88 -9.71 26.35
N GLY A 75 31.75 -10.98 25.92
CA GLY A 75 30.97 -12.01 26.60
C GLY A 75 30.23 -12.93 25.63
N GLY A 76 30.77 -14.13 25.42
CA GLY A 76 30.08 -15.20 24.71
C GLY A 76 28.85 -15.65 25.49
N GLY A 77 27.67 -15.20 25.07
CA GLY A 77 26.39 -15.67 25.57
C GLY A 77 25.64 -16.37 24.45
N ILE A 78 25.32 -17.66 24.64
CA ILE A 78 24.38 -18.39 23.81
C ILE A 78 23.06 -17.62 23.83
N LYS A 79 22.57 -17.18 22.67
CA LYS A 79 21.22 -16.62 22.57
C LYS A 79 20.24 -17.72 22.96
N ALA A 80 19.57 -17.56 24.11
CA ALA A 80 18.45 -18.42 24.45
C ALA A 80 17.42 -18.32 23.32
N ALA A 81 17.00 -19.47 22.77
CA ALA A 81 15.91 -19.52 21.81
C ALA A 81 14.63 -19.10 22.54
N ASP A 82 14.09 -17.95 22.16
CA ASP A 82 12.84 -17.44 22.69
C ASP A 82 11.72 -18.39 22.23
N SER A 83 11.23 -19.24 23.15
CA SER A 83 10.22 -20.26 22.88
C SER A 83 8.79 -19.71 23.03
N GLY A 84 8.61 -18.40 22.84
CA GLY A 84 7.30 -17.76 22.80
C GLY A 84 6.60 -17.97 21.46
N ILE A 85 5.26 -18.01 21.47
CA ILE A 85 4.46 -17.95 20.24
C ILE A 85 4.68 -16.58 19.60
N ASP A 86 5.28 -16.56 18.41
CA ASP A 86 5.41 -15.34 17.63
C ASP A 86 4.03 -14.86 17.15
N ILE A 87 3.57 -13.74 17.71
CA ILE A 87 2.29 -13.12 17.38
C ILE A 87 2.20 -12.81 15.89
N ASN A 88 3.30 -12.46 15.23
CA ASN A 88 3.29 -12.16 13.78
C ASN A 88 2.93 -13.40 12.97
N SER A 89 3.49 -14.56 13.32
CA SER A 89 3.16 -15.84 12.69
C SER A 89 1.67 -16.19 12.85
N VAL A 90 1.09 -15.95 14.03
CA VAL A 90 -0.35 -16.16 14.27
C VAL A 90 -1.21 -15.22 13.41
N LEU A 91 -0.85 -13.94 13.32
CA LEU A 91 -1.57 -12.96 12.50
C LEU A 91 -1.52 -13.32 11.01
N TRP A 92 -0.39 -13.83 10.52
CA TRP A 92 -0.23 -14.29 9.15
C TRP A 92 -1.11 -15.49 8.83
N VAL A 93 -1.14 -16.49 9.72
CA VAL A 93 -2.02 -17.65 9.56
C VAL A 93 -3.49 -17.20 9.55
N ALA A 94 -3.89 -16.31 10.46
CA ALA A 94 -5.24 -15.76 10.49
C ALA A 94 -5.60 -15.02 9.19
N TYR A 95 -4.69 -14.19 8.66
CA TYR A 95 -4.88 -13.50 7.39
C TYR A 95 -5.13 -14.47 6.23
N ILE A 96 -4.29 -15.50 6.09
CA ILE A 96 -4.41 -16.50 5.01
C ILE A 96 -5.72 -17.28 5.13
N VAL A 97 -6.10 -17.71 6.33
CA VAL A 97 -7.33 -18.46 6.56
C VAL A 97 -8.57 -17.65 6.17
N VAL A 98 -8.64 -16.38 6.58
CA VAL A 98 -9.76 -15.49 6.24
C VAL A 98 -9.81 -15.22 4.74
N SER A 99 -8.68 -14.89 4.12
CA SER A 99 -8.61 -14.67 2.67
C SER A 99 -9.00 -15.92 1.88
N LEU A 100 -8.58 -17.12 2.31
CA LEU A 100 -8.97 -18.38 1.66
C LEU A 100 -10.48 -18.65 1.80
N ALA A 101 -11.05 -18.43 2.98
CA ALA A 101 -12.50 -18.59 3.19
C ALA A 101 -13.32 -17.64 2.29
N LEU A 102 -12.89 -16.38 2.16
CA LEU A 102 -13.51 -15.41 1.26
C LEU A 102 -13.35 -15.79 -0.22
N LEU A 103 -12.19 -16.34 -0.59
CA LEU A 103 -11.94 -16.83 -1.95
C LEU A 103 -12.85 -18.00 -2.32
N VAL A 104 -12.99 -18.99 -1.44
CA VAL A 104 -13.92 -20.12 -1.63
C VAL A 104 -15.35 -19.62 -1.73
N ARG A 105 -15.77 -18.69 -0.86
CA ARG A 105 -17.09 -18.06 -0.92
C ARG A 105 -17.33 -17.34 -2.26
N PHE A 106 -16.32 -16.66 -2.80
CA PHE A 106 -16.40 -15.97 -4.09
C PHE A 106 -16.65 -16.94 -5.25
N PHE A 107 -15.83 -18.00 -5.36
CA PHE A 107 -16.03 -19.00 -6.41
C PHE A 107 -17.34 -19.77 -6.25
N TRP A 108 -17.75 -20.05 -5.01
CA TRP A 108 -19.05 -20.69 -4.74
C TRP A 108 -20.22 -19.84 -5.25
N ARG A 109 -20.20 -18.52 -5.02
CA ARG A 109 -21.23 -17.60 -5.55
C ARG A 109 -21.23 -17.56 -7.08
N LEU A 110 -20.05 -17.52 -7.69
CA LEU A 110 -19.93 -17.53 -9.15
C LEU A 110 -20.47 -18.84 -9.74
N TYR A 111 -20.17 -19.97 -9.08
CA TYR A 111 -20.72 -21.28 -9.44
C TYR A 111 -22.25 -21.31 -9.29
N GLN A 112 -22.81 -20.74 -8.21
CA GLN A 112 -24.27 -20.67 -8.04
C GLN A 112 -24.96 -19.91 -9.18
N ILE A 113 -24.39 -18.77 -9.61
CA ILE A 113 -24.97 -17.96 -10.71
C ILE A 113 -24.93 -18.73 -12.03
N THR A 114 -23.80 -19.38 -12.35
CA THR A 114 -23.66 -20.17 -13.58
C THR A 114 -24.60 -21.37 -13.59
N LYS A 115 -24.71 -22.09 -12.47
CA LYS A 115 -25.61 -23.24 -12.30
C LYS A 115 -27.09 -22.84 -12.45
N LEU A 116 -27.47 -21.64 -11.99
CA LEU A 116 -28.84 -21.13 -12.13
C LEU A 116 -29.26 -21.02 -13.61
N GLY A 117 -28.30 -20.79 -14.51
CA GLY A 117 -28.54 -20.74 -15.96
C GLY A 117 -28.58 -22.08 -16.69
N ASP A 118 -28.29 -23.18 -15.99
CA ASP A 118 -28.43 -24.54 -16.53
C ASP A 118 -29.78 -25.17 -16.13
N TYR A 119 -30.38 -24.74 -15.02
CA TYR A 119 -31.67 -25.27 -14.53
C TYR A 119 -32.90 -24.73 -15.27
N SER A 120 -32.81 -23.51 -15.81
CA SER A 120 -33.89 -22.87 -16.55
C SER A 120 -33.53 -22.83 -18.03
N ALA A 121 -34.40 -23.37 -18.89
CA ALA A 121 -34.20 -23.29 -20.34
C ALA A 121 -34.08 -21.81 -20.76
N PRO A 122 -32.95 -21.39 -21.38
CA PRO A 122 -32.75 -20.00 -21.72
C PRO A 122 -33.68 -19.57 -22.85
N ILE A 123 -34.31 -18.41 -22.68
CA ILE A 123 -35.16 -17.78 -23.69
C ILE A 123 -34.39 -16.57 -24.23
N MET A 124 -34.46 -16.33 -25.54
CA MET A 124 -33.87 -15.15 -26.16
C MET A 124 -34.93 -14.05 -26.23
N ILE A 125 -34.75 -12.99 -25.43
CA ILE A 125 -35.62 -11.80 -25.44
C ILE A 125 -34.75 -10.62 -25.88
N GLU A 126 -35.16 -9.91 -26.94
CA GLU A 126 -34.43 -8.75 -27.50
C GLU A 126 -32.94 -9.01 -27.81
N GLY A 127 -32.59 -10.26 -28.15
CA GLY A 127 -31.22 -10.66 -28.47
C GLY A 127 -30.34 -11.01 -27.26
N HIS A 128 -30.86 -10.94 -26.04
CA HIS A 128 -30.14 -11.31 -24.81
C HIS A 128 -30.60 -12.67 -24.28
N LYS A 129 -29.66 -13.41 -23.65
CA LYS A 129 -29.96 -14.68 -22.98
C LYS A 129 -30.72 -14.37 -21.69
N THR A 130 -31.98 -14.74 -21.62
CA THR A 130 -32.84 -14.48 -20.46
C THR A 130 -33.23 -15.78 -19.76
N ILE A 131 -33.05 -15.81 -18.44
CA ILE A 131 -33.39 -16.93 -17.58
C ILE A 131 -34.55 -16.53 -16.67
N LEU A 132 -35.59 -17.36 -16.64
CA LEU A 132 -36.73 -17.17 -15.74
C LEU A 132 -36.41 -17.76 -14.35
N LEU A 133 -36.52 -16.90 -13.35
CA LEU A 133 -36.37 -17.19 -11.92
C LEU A 133 -37.71 -17.61 -11.31
N ASP A 134 -37.66 -18.41 -10.25
CA ASP A 134 -38.84 -18.75 -9.46
C ASP A 134 -39.44 -17.52 -8.75
N GLU A 135 -40.73 -17.62 -8.40
CA GLU A 135 -41.49 -16.52 -7.81
C GLU A 135 -40.81 -15.96 -6.54
N GLY A 136 -40.74 -14.62 -6.46
CA GLY A 136 -40.21 -13.91 -5.29
C GLY A 136 -38.74 -13.47 -5.38
N GLN A 137 -37.99 -13.85 -6.43
CA GLN A 137 -36.63 -13.36 -6.62
C GLN A 137 -36.59 -12.02 -7.36
N SER A 138 -35.70 -11.12 -6.92
CA SER A 138 -35.45 -9.85 -7.60
C SER A 138 -34.72 -10.09 -8.93
N PRO A 139 -35.06 -9.32 -9.97
CA PRO A 139 -34.34 -9.35 -11.24
C PRO A 139 -32.89 -8.89 -11.06
N PHE A 140 -32.00 -9.46 -11.85
CA PHE A 140 -30.60 -9.01 -11.94
C PHE A 140 -29.99 -9.46 -13.26
N SER A 141 -28.89 -8.83 -13.64
CA SER A 141 -28.10 -9.19 -14.81
C SER A 141 -26.67 -9.55 -14.43
N PHE A 142 -26.13 -10.54 -15.12
CA PHE A 142 -24.75 -10.98 -14.93
C PHE A 142 -24.09 -11.29 -16.27
N PHE A 143 -23.00 -10.57 -16.57
CA PHE A 143 -22.31 -10.57 -17.87
C PHE A 143 -23.24 -10.31 -19.06
N LYS A 144 -23.69 -11.36 -19.74
CA LYS A 144 -24.54 -11.28 -20.95
C LYS A 144 -25.90 -11.93 -20.73
N THR A 145 -26.29 -12.14 -19.48
CA THR A 145 -27.44 -12.94 -19.11
C THR A 145 -28.32 -12.15 -18.16
N ILE A 146 -29.61 -12.06 -18.49
CA ILE A 146 -30.62 -11.38 -17.69
C ILE A 146 -31.41 -12.45 -16.94
N PHE A 147 -31.60 -12.27 -15.64
CA PHE A 147 -32.39 -13.14 -14.79
C PHE A 147 -33.66 -12.39 -14.38
N LEU A 148 -34.82 -12.89 -14.81
CA LEU A 148 -36.11 -12.23 -14.59
C LEU A 148 -37.06 -13.13 -13.79
N PRO A 149 -37.87 -12.57 -12.86
CA PRO A 149 -38.92 -13.35 -12.22
C PRO A 149 -39.94 -13.86 -13.24
N LYS A 150 -40.45 -15.08 -13.05
CA LYS A 150 -41.63 -15.57 -13.77
C LYS A 150 -42.77 -14.55 -13.64
N GLY A 151 -43.27 -14.08 -14.79
CA GLY A 151 -44.28 -13.03 -14.88
C GLY A 151 -44.75 -12.89 -16.32
N ASN A 152 -45.80 -12.08 -16.54
CA ASN A 152 -46.29 -11.84 -17.89
C ASN A 152 -45.25 -11.03 -18.68
N LEU A 153 -44.74 -11.60 -19.77
CA LEU A 153 -43.72 -10.97 -20.61
C LEU A 153 -44.25 -9.72 -21.35
N GLU A 154 -45.57 -9.57 -21.43
CA GLU A 154 -46.25 -8.43 -22.05
C GLU A 154 -46.51 -7.26 -21.09
N ASP A 155 -46.13 -7.38 -19.81
CA ASP A 155 -46.30 -6.31 -18.83
C ASP A 155 -45.34 -5.13 -19.14
N PRO A 156 -45.85 -3.89 -19.32
CA PRO A 156 -45.02 -2.69 -19.48
C PRO A 156 -44.00 -2.48 -18.34
N ALA A 157 -44.30 -2.95 -17.13
CA ALA A 157 -43.36 -2.91 -16.03
C ALA A 157 -42.17 -3.88 -16.24
N LEU A 158 -42.37 -5.00 -16.93
CA LEU A 158 -41.29 -5.95 -17.23
C LEU A 158 -40.40 -5.45 -18.36
N SER A 159 -40.95 -4.83 -19.41
CA SER A 159 -40.14 -4.26 -20.49
C SER A 159 -39.24 -3.13 -19.98
N THR A 160 -39.77 -2.28 -19.11
CA THR A 160 -39.01 -1.23 -18.39
C THR A 160 -37.84 -1.82 -17.60
N LEU A 161 -38.07 -2.94 -16.92
CA LEU A 161 -37.06 -3.63 -16.14
C LEU A 161 -36.00 -4.31 -17.02
N ILE A 162 -36.38 -4.94 -18.13
CA ILE A 162 -35.44 -5.54 -19.08
C ILE A 162 -34.48 -4.47 -19.61
N LEU A 163 -35.01 -3.30 -19.94
CA LEU A 163 -34.24 -2.17 -20.44
C LEU A 163 -33.26 -1.61 -19.37
N HIS A 164 -33.60 -1.68 -18.09
CA HIS A 164 -32.70 -1.40 -16.97
C HIS A 164 -31.58 -2.45 -16.85
N GLU A 165 -31.92 -3.74 -16.89
CA GLU A 165 -30.94 -4.83 -16.82
C GLU A 165 -30.01 -4.87 -18.04
N GLU A 166 -30.51 -4.49 -19.22
CA GLU A 166 -29.69 -4.32 -20.42
C GLU A 166 -28.62 -3.24 -20.22
N ALA A 167 -28.94 -2.13 -19.55
CA ALA A 167 -27.99 -1.05 -19.29
C ALA A 167 -26.79 -1.55 -18.46
N HIS A 168 -27.01 -2.46 -17.51
CA HIS A 168 -25.95 -3.11 -16.74
C HIS A 168 -25.04 -4.01 -17.59
N ILE A 169 -25.62 -4.77 -18.52
CA ILE A 169 -24.89 -5.61 -19.47
C ILE A 169 -24.02 -4.74 -20.39
N LYS A 170 -24.63 -3.71 -21.00
CA LYS A 170 -23.95 -2.80 -21.93
C LYS A 170 -22.79 -2.06 -21.27
N SER A 171 -22.96 -1.64 -20.01
CA SER A 171 -21.92 -0.97 -19.25
C SER A 171 -20.90 -1.91 -18.59
N LEU A 172 -21.07 -3.23 -18.74
CA LEU A 172 -20.20 -4.28 -18.19
C LEU A 172 -20.04 -4.22 -16.65
N HIS A 173 -21.11 -3.87 -15.94
CA HIS A 173 -21.05 -3.68 -14.48
C HIS A 173 -20.65 -4.93 -13.70
N SER A 174 -20.93 -6.14 -14.22
CA SER A 174 -20.52 -7.40 -13.58
C SER A 174 -18.99 -7.50 -13.44
N LEU A 175 -18.21 -6.96 -14.38
CA LEU A 175 -16.75 -6.97 -14.31
C LEU A 175 -16.26 -6.10 -13.16
N ASP A 176 -16.83 -4.91 -12.99
CA ASP A 176 -16.51 -3.99 -11.91
C ASP A 176 -16.72 -4.62 -10.52
N ILE A 177 -17.82 -5.35 -10.35
CA ILE A 177 -18.14 -6.07 -9.10
C ILE A 177 -17.13 -7.19 -8.86
N VAL A 178 -16.80 -7.98 -9.88
CA VAL A 178 -15.77 -9.04 -9.79
C VAL A 178 -14.41 -8.45 -9.43
N PHE A 179 -14.03 -7.32 -10.03
CA PHE A 179 -12.81 -6.60 -9.69
C PHE A 179 -12.79 -6.23 -8.21
N PHE A 180 -13.80 -5.51 -7.70
CA PHE A 180 -13.81 -5.11 -6.30
C PHE A 180 -13.94 -6.28 -5.32
N GLU A 181 -14.64 -7.36 -5.66
CA GLU A 181 -14.63 -8.58 -4.84
C GLU A 181 -13.21 -9.16 -4.70
N ALA A 182 -12.44 -9.22 -5.80
CA ALA A 182 -11.05 -9.68 -5.75
C ALA A 182 -10.17 -8.77 -4.87
N VAL A 183 -10.37 -7.46 -4.95
CA VAL A 183 -9.68 -6.49 -4.07
C VAL A 183 -10.07 -6.69 -2.61
N THR A 184 -11.37 -6.86 -2.32
CA THR A 184 -11.89 -7.10 -0.97
C THR A 184 -11.36 -8.38 -0.37
N ILE A 185 -11.17 -9.46 -1.14
CA ILE A 185 -10.56 -10.71 -0.63
C ILE A 185 -9.12 -10.46 -0.14
N SER A 186 -8.37 -9.61 -0.86
CA SER A 186 -6.98 -9.28 -0.53
C SER A 186 -6.87 -8.29 0.63
N LEU A 187 -7.79 -7.32 0.70
CA LEU A 187 -7.82 -6.21 1.65
C LEU A 187 -9.08 -6.25 2.52
N TRP A 188 -9.46 -7.44 2.99
CA TRP A 188 -10.74 -7.66 3.69
C TRP A 188 -10.85 -6.86 4.99
N PHE A 189 -9.72 -6.60 5.64
CA PHE A 189 -9.62 -5.80 6.86
C PHE A 189 -9.79 -4.30 6.60
N ASN A 190 -9.71 -3.84 5.34
CA ASN A 190 -9.76 -2.42 5.01
C ASN A 190 -11.20 -1.97 4.71
N PRO A 191 -11.85 -1.19 5.60
CA PRO A 191 -13.23 -0.75 5.42
C PRO A 191 -13.42 0.15 4.18
N PHE A 192 -12.39 0.88 3.73
CA PHE A 192 -12.50 1.79 2.60
C PHE A 192 -12.71 1.07 1.27
N VAL A 193 -12.20 -0.16 1.13
CA VAL A 193 -12.46 -1.00 -0.05
C VAL A 193 -13.95 -1.38 -0.11
N TRP A 194 -14.52 -1.79 1.04
CA TRP A 194 -15.95 -2.11 1.15
C TRP A 194 -16.83 -0.89 0.84
N LEU A 195 -16.44 0.28 1.34
CA LEU A 195 -17.16 1.52 1.10
C LEU A 195 -17.08 1.94 -0.38
N MET A 196 -15.90 1.84 -1.01
CA MET A 196 -15.75 2.12 -2.44
C MET A 196 -16.59 1.17 -3.30
N LYS A 197 -16.59 -0.13 -2.99
CA LYS A 197 -17.43 -1.12 -3.67
C LYS A 197 -18.91 -0.75 -3.58
N LYS A 198 -19.40 -0.41 -2.38
CA LYS A 198 -20.79 0.02 -2.16
C LYS A 198 -21.15 1.29 -2.95
N GLU A 199 -20.22 2.26 -3.04
CA GLU A 199 -20.45 3.47 -3.83
C GLU A 199 -20.42 3.20 -5.34
N LEU A 200 -19.62 2.23 -5.80
CA LEU A 200 -19.58 1.80 -7.19
C LEU A 200 -20.90 1.12 -7.60
N GLU A 201 -21.42 0.22 -6.76
CA GLU A 201 -22.75 -0.39 -6.93
C GLU A 201 -23.83 0.70 -7.05
N ALA A 202 -23.76 1.75 -6.23
CA ALA A 202 -24.68 2.88 -6.35
C ALA A 202 -24.53 3.62 -7.69
N GLN A 203 -23.30 3.80 -8.21
CA GLN A 203 -23.11 4.41 -9.54
C GLN A 203 -23.67 3.52 -10.66
N HIS A 204 -23.59 2.20 -10.54
CA HIS A 204 -24.17 1.27 -11.52
C HIS A 204 -25.68 1.46 -11.65
N GLU A 205 -26.37 1.56 -10.52
CA GLU A 205 -27.81 1.86 -10.47
C GLU A 205 -28.11 3.21 -11.11
N PHE A 206 -27.38 4.28 -10.76
CA PHE A 206 -27.65 5.61 -11.31
C PHE A 206 -27.40 5.70 -12.82
N ILE A 207 -26.40 4.97 -13.33
CA ILE A 207 -26.13 4.88 -14.77
C ILE A 207 -27.29 4.19 -15.47
N ALA A 208 -27.76 3.05 -14.96
CA ALA A 208 -28.88 2.31 -15.53
C ALA A 208 -30.18 3.12 -15.47
N ASP A 209 -30.47 3.75 -14.33
CA ASP A 209 -31.61 4.65 -14.12
C ASP A 209 -31.62 5.79 -15.16
N THR A 210 -30.45 6.38 -15.44
CA THR A 210 -30.31 7.47 -16.42
C THR A 210 -30.48 6.98 -17.86
N GLU A 211 -29.92 5.80 -18.19
CA GLU A 211 -30.04 5.23 -19.54
C GLU A 211 -31.49 4.86 -19.88
N VAL A 212 -32.26 4.42 -18.89
CA VAL A 212 -33.70 4.16 -19.05
C VAL A 212 -34.48 5.43 -19.39
N ILE A 213 -34.24 6.51 -18.65
CA ILE A 213 -34.90 7.80 -18.87
C ILE A 213 -34.47 8.42 -20.21
N ASP A 214 -33.18 8.32 -20.56
CA ASP A 214 -32.66 8.85 -21.84
C ASP A 214 -33.23 8.10 -23.06
N LYS A 215 -33.69 6.84 -22.90
CA LYS A 215 -34.45 6.09 -23.92
C LYS A 215 -35.92 6.53 -24.06
N GLY A 216 -36.38 7.50 -23.25
CA GLY A 216 -37.68 8.16 -23.42
C GLY A 216 -38.80 7.67 -22.51
N LEU A 217 -38.50 6.84 -21.49
CA LEU A 217 -39.49 6.44 -20.48
C LEU A 217 -39.83 7.61 -19.54
N ASP A 218 -41.11 7.70 -19.17
CA ASP A 218 -41.54 8.68 -18.19
C ASP A 218 -40.94 8.38 -16.80
N SER A 219 -40.44 9.42 -16.12
CA SER A 219 -39.76 9.28 -14.83
C SER A 219 -40.70 8.76 -13.72
N ILE A 220 -42.00 9.06 -13.79
CA ILE A 220 -42.98 8.64 -12.79
C ILE A 220 -43.32 7.16 -12.99
N GLU A 221 -43.59 6.75 -14.22
CA GLU A 221 -43.84 5.36 -14.59
C GLU A 221 -42.63 4.46 -14.26
N TYR A 222 -41.42 4.95 -14.50
CA TYR A 222 -40.21 4.23 -14.13
C TYR A 222 -40.07 4.06 -12.60
N LYS A 223 -40.29 5.12 -11.83
CA LYS A 223 -40.21 5.08 -10.35
C LYS A 223 -41.25 4.14 -9.75
N SER A 224 -42.47 4.10 -10.28
CA SER A 224 -43.51 3.18 -9.80
C SER A 224 -43.16 1.72 -10.11
N THR A 225 -42.54 1.47 -11.26
CA THR A 225 -42.05 0.13 -11.64
C THR A 225 -40.97 -0.34 -10.67
N ILE A 226 -39.92 0.46 -10.42
CA ILE A 226 -38.86 0.12 -9.46
C ILE A 226 -39.46 -0.16 -8.07
N LEU A 227 -40.37 0.71 -7.61
CA LEU A 227 -41.01 0.56 -6.31
C LEU A 227 -41.80 -0.76 -6.21
N THR A 228 -42.56 -1.09 -7.26
CA THR A 228 -43.36 -2.31 -7.30
C THR A 228 -42.48 -3.56 -7.19
N PHE A 229 -41.35 -3.60 -7.90
CA PHE A 229 -40.40 -4.72 -7.80
C PHE A 229 -39.63 -4.75 -6.47
N ALA A 230 -39.32 -3.59 -5.88
CA ALA A 230 -38.65 -3.51 -4.57
C ALA A 230 -39.54 -3.98 -3.40
N PHE A 231 -40.87 -3.89 -3.53
CA PHE A 231 -41.84 -4.22 -2.49
C PHE A 231 -42.63 -5.51 -2.75
N ARG A 232 -42.23 -6.36 -3.72
CA ARG A 232 -42.93 -7.62 -3.99
C ARG A 232 -43.02 -8.51 -2.73
N PRO A 233 -44.19 -9.11 -2.44
CA PRO A 233 -44.38 -10.00 -1.30
C PRO A 233 -43.54 -11.26 -1.50
N GLY A 234 -42.64 -11.52 -0.55
CA GLY A 234 -41.61 -12.58 -0.63
C GLY A 234 -40.35 -12.23 0.20
N GLY A 235 -40.15 -10.95 0.51
CA GLY A 235 -39.15 -10.49 1.49
C GLY A 235 -39.59 -10.72 2.94
N ASN A 236 -38.63 -11.08 3.80
CA ASN A 236 -38.86 -11.32 5.22
C ASN A 236 -39.47 -10.07 5.90
N PRO A 237 -40.63 -10.15 6.60
CA PRO A 237 -41.28 -9.00 7.23
C PRO A 237 -40.45 -8.32 8.34
N MET A 238 -39.29 -8.88 8.72
CA MET A 238 -38.31 -8.27 9.61
C MET A 238 -37.26 -7.37 8.91
N THR A 239 -37.22 -7.29 7.58
CA THR A 239 -36.19 -6.52 6.86
C THR A 239 -36.74 -5.20 6.31
N ASN A 240 -36.07 -4.09 6.63
CA ASN A 240 -36.31 -2.77 6.04
C ASN A 240 -36.14 -2.82 4.51
N ASN A 241 -37.22 -3.07 3.76
CA ASN A 241 -37.20 -3.05 2.29
C ASN A 241 -36.89 -1.64 1.72
N PHE A 242 -37.01 -0.59 2.54
CA PHE A 242 -36.45 0.73 2.26
C PHE A 242 -34.95 0.77 2.58
N ASN A 243 -34.12 0.34 1.62
CA ASN A 243 -32.68 0.51 1.73
C ASN A 243 -32.26 1.96 1.42
N SER A 244 -31.20 2.42 2.08
CA SER A 244 -30.46 3.64 1.75
C SER A 244 -30.14 3.79 0.26
N LEU A 245 -29.95 2.69 -0.48
CA LEU A 245 -29.70 2.72 -1.92
C LEU A 245 -30.93 3.14 -2.74
N LEU A 246 -32.11 2.56 -2.47
CA LEU A 246 -33.35 2.89 -3.16
C LEU A 246 -33.71 4.38 -2.97
N LYS A 247 -33.56 4.87 -1.74
CA LYS A 247 -33.73 6.30 -1.43
C LYS A 247 -32.79 7.16 -2.28
N ARG A 248 -31.50 6.80 -2.35
CA ARG A 248 -30.52 7.54 -3.14
C ARG A 248 -30.83 7.51 -4.64
N ARG A 249 -31.30 6.38 -5.19
CA ARG A 249 -31.74 6.31 -6.60
C ARG A 249 -32.82 7.35 -6.89
N PHE A 250 -33.85 7.43 -6.05
CA PHE A 250 -34.89 8.45 -6.21
C PHE A 250 -34.41 9.88 -6.03
N GLU A 251 -33.52 10.14 -5.07
CA GLU A 251 -32.90 11.47 -4.88
C GLU A 251 -32.12 11.89 -6.13
N MET A 252 -31.30 10.99 -6.69
CA MET A 252 -30.49 11.27 -7.87
C MET A 252 -31.34 11.44 -9.14
N LEU A 253 -32.45 10.71 -9.26
CA LEU A 253 -33.43 10.87 -10.34
C LEU A 253 -34.18 12.20 -10.29
N ALA A 254 -34.29 12.82 -9.11
CA ALA A 254 -34.93 14.12 -8.92
C ALA A 254 -33.94 15.30 -9.03
N GLN A 255 -32.64 15.02 -9.06
CA GLN A 255 -31.59 16.04 -9.02
C GLN A 255 -31.33 16.64 -10.41
N GLU A 256 -31.06 17.95 -10.45
CA GLU A 256 -30.66 18.62 -11.67
C GLU A 256 -29.27 18.17 -12.16
N LYS A 257 -29.06 18.24 -13.49
CA LYS A 257 -27.77 17.91 -14.09
C LYS A 257 -26.68 18.87 -13.57
N SER A 258 -25.58 18.28 -13.11
CA SER A 258 -24.43 19.00 -12.55
C SER A 258 -23.83 19.94 -13.60
N SER A 259 -23.29 21.07 -13.14
CA SER A 259 -22.75 22.10 -14.02
C SER A 259 -21.49 21.63 -14.75
N LYS A 260 -21.15 22.28 -15.87
CA LYS A 260 -19.92 21.97 -16.62
C LYS A 260 -18.65 22.06 -15.75
N TYR A 261 -18.66 22.87 -14.70
CA TYR A 261 -17.55 23.03 -13.74
C TYR A 261 -17.34 21.81 -12.83
N ALA A 262 -18.31 20.90 -12.72
CA ALA A 262 -18.12 19.63 -12.03
C ALA A 262 -16.98 18.80 -12.65
N LYS A 263 -16.77 18.88 -13.98
CA LYS A 263 -15.66 18.21 -14.67
C LYS A 263 -14.28 18.63 -14.13
N LEU A 264 -14.14 19.88 -13.72
CA LEU A 264 -12.88 20.39 -13.15
C LEU A 264 -12.56 19.75 -11.79
N LYS A 265 -13.57 19.34 -11.03
CA LYS A 265 -13.37 18.64 -9.75
C LYS A 265 -12.76 17.26 -9.96
N PHE A 266 -13.06 16.59 -11.07
CA PHE A 266 -12.39 15.33 -11.42
C PHE A 266 -10.94 15.55 -11.81
N LEU A 267 -10.60 16.67 -12.44
CA LEU A 267 -9.20 17.02 -12.75
C LEU A 267 -8.36 17.20 -11.47
N LEU A 268 -8.98 17.62 -10.36
CA LEU A 268 -8.32 17.72 -9.05
C LEU A 268 -7.85 16.36 -8.49
N SER A 269 -8.32 15.23 -9.04
CA SER A 269 -7.78 13.91 -8.69
C SER A 269 -6.34 13.68 -9.16
N VAL A 270 -5.93 14.33 -10.26
CA VAL A 270 -4.58 14.19 -10.84
C VAL A 270 -3.48 14.72 -9.90
N PRO A 271 -3.55 15.96 -9.37
CA PRO A 271 -2.56 16.42 -8.41
C PRO A 271 -2.60 15.63 -7.10
N LEU A 272 -3.78 15.16 -6.66
CA LEU A 272 -3.86 14.25 -5.50
C LEU A 272 -3.06 12.96 -5.76
N MET A 273 -3.21 12.39 -6.97
CA MET A 273 -2.47 11.19 -7.35
C MET A 273 -0.96 11.42 -7.36
N ALA A 274 -0.50 12.56 -7.89
CA ALA A 274 0.90 12.96 -7.85
C ALA A 274 1.44 13.09 -6.41
N LEU A 275 0.65 13.67 -5.50
CA LEU A 275 1.04 13.78 -4.08
C LEU A 275 1.21 12.41 -3.41
N VAL A 276 0.30 11.46 -3.68
CA VAL A 276 0.40 10.09 -3.13
C VAL A 276 1.63 9.38 -3.70
N ILE A 277 1.93 9.54 -4.99
CA ILE A 277 3.16 9.02 -5.62
C ILE A 277 4.40 9.59 -4.93
N MET A 278 4.46 10.91 -4.77
CA MET A 278 5.60 11.59 -4.12
C MET A 278 5.79 11.11 -2.69
N PHE A 279 4.70 11.01 -1.92
CA PHE A 279 4.73 10.54 -0.54
C PHE A 279 5.32 9.12 -0.46
N PHE A 280 4.86 8.18 -1.30
CA PHE A 280 5.40 6.83 -1.29
C PHE A 280 6.81 6.73 -1.87
N GLY A 281 7.15 7.55 -2.86
CA GLY A 281 8.51 7.64 -3.37
C GLY A 281 9.52 7.99 -2.27
N MET A 282 9.18 8.93 -1.39
CA MET A 282 10.01 9.25 -0.22
C MET A 282 10.14 8.08 0.77
N THR A 283 9.06 7.33 1.01
CA THR A 283 9.10 6.18 1.94
C THR A 283 9.83 4.95 1.37
N ASN A 284 9.84 4.81 0.04
CA ASN A 284 10.46 3.68 -0.67
C ASN A 284 11.94 3.94 -0.99
N GLY A 285 12.33 5.18 -1.28
CA GLY A 285 13.70 5.56 -1.65
C GLY A 285 14.76 5.42 -0.55
N GLY A 286 14.36 5.13 0.69
CA GLY A 286 15.29 4.85 1.80
C GLY A 286 15.82 3.42 1.86
N ARG A 287 15.47 2.53 0.91
CA ARG A 287 15.73 1.08 1.00
C ARG A 287 16.67 0.47 -0.03
N ASP A 288 17.14 1.23 -1.02
CA ASP A 288 18.12 0.75 -2.00
C ASP A 288 19.50 1.38 -1.74
N ILE A 289 20.23 0.81 -0.78
CA ILE A 289 21.69 0.98 -0.64
C ILE A 289 22.36 -0.29 -1.15
N THR A 290 22.22 -0.56 -2.44
CA THR A 290 23.15 -1.39 -3.19
C THR A 290 22.84 -1.17 -4.65
N THR A 291 23.87 -0.92 -5.46
CA THR A 291 23.82 -0.77 -6.92
C THR A 291 23.56 0.65 -7.41
N SER A 292 24.62 1.44 -7.44
CA SER A 292 24.91 2.33 -8.57
C SER A 292 26.36 2.82 -8.44
N LEU A 293 27.32 1.98 -8.83
CA LEU A 293 28.67 2.42 -9.16
C LEU A 293 28.74 2.50 -10.68
N ALA A 294 28.51 3.68 -11.23
CA ALA A 294 28.93 4.03 -12.57
C ALA A 294 29.29 5.53 -12.56
N GLU A 295 30.61 5.73 -12.53
CA GLU A 295 31.36 6.84 -13.11
C GLU A 295 30.93 8.27 -12.76
N THR A 296 31.84 9.05 -12.16
CA THR A 296 32.42 10.26 -12.79
C THR A 296 33.60 10.78 -11.96
N SER A 297 34.46 11.50 -12.67
CA SER A 297 35.85 11.90 -12.49
C SER A 297 36.27 12.71 -11.27
N PHE A 298 37.56 12.52 -10.96
CA PHE A 298 38.48 13.33 -10.16
C PHE A 298 38.33 14.86 -10.34
N GLN A 299 38.12 15.58 -9.24
CA GLN A 299 39.02 16.62 -8.71
C GLN A 299 38.51 17.15 -7.35
N ASP A 300 39.46 17.55 -6.50
CA ASP A 300 39.41 17.91 -5.07
C ASP A 300 39.34 16.72 -4.08
N GLU A 301 40.44 16.54 -3.32
CA GLU A 301 40.75 15.38 -2.48
C GLU A 301 39.85 15.23 -1.24
N GLU A 302 38.57 14.97 -1.45
CA GLU A 302 37.73 14.40 -0.38
C GLU A 302 38.15 12.96 -0.10
N PRO A 303 38.24 12.55 1.18
CA PRO A 303 38.58 11.18 1.54
C PRO A 303 37.51 10.22 1.00
N TYR A 304 37.97 9.17 0.32
CA TYR A 304 37.14 8.09 -0.19
C TYR A 304 36.36 7.45 0.96
N THR A 305 35.11 7.06 0.70
CA THR A 305 34.28 6.30 1.65
C THR A 305 34.17 4.83 1.26
N PHE A 306 34.57 4.48 0.03
CA PHE A 306 34.64 3.13 -0.49
C PHE A 306 35.82 3.01 -1.46
N VAL A 307 36.54 1.89 -1.36
CA VAL A 307 37.77 1.61 -2.13
C VAL A 307 37.87 0.09 -2.34
N ASP A 308 38.59 -0.35 -3.38
CA ASP A 308 38.79 -1.77 -3.69
C ASP A 308 39.40 -2.55 -2.50
N GLU A 309 40.37 -1.97 -1.81
CA GLU A 309 40.96 -2.50 -0.58
C GLU A 309 40.76 -1.52 0.57
N MET A 310 39.92 -1.86 1.56
CA MET A 310 39.68 -1.00 2.73
C MET A 310 40.91 -0.91 3.65
N PRO A 311 41.09 0.23 4.36
CA PRO A 311 42.11 0.33 5.40
C PRO A 311 41.95 -0.76 6.46
N SER A 312 43.07 -1.36 6.86
CA SER A 312 43.09 -2.42 7.87
C SER A 312 44.10 -2.14 8.96
N TYR A 313 43.81 -2.60 10.17
CA TYR A 313 44.79 -2.54 11.25
C TYR A 313 45.97 -3.50 10.95
N PRO A 314 47.25 -3.14 11.18
CA PRO A 314 48.40 -3.91 10.69
C PRO A 314 48.43 -5.38 11.12
N LYS A 315 47.81 -5.70 12.26
CA LYS A 315 47.74 -7.05 12.84
C LYS A 315 46.36 -7.73 12.65
N GLY A 316 45.54 -7.21 11.75
CA GLY A 316 44.18 -7.69 11.52
C GLY A 316 43.17 -7.22 12.57
N GLN A 317 41.92 -7.63 12.37
CA GLN A 317 40.79 -7.17 13.18
C GLN A 317 40.86 -7.67 14.63
N ASP A 318 41.23 -8.93 14.88
CA ASP A 318 41.31 -9.49 16.24
C ASP A 318 42.31 -8.76 17.14
N ALA A 319 43.45 -8.35 16.57
CA ALA A 319 44.44 -7.56 17.27
C ALA A 319 43.95 -6.14 17.56
N LEU A 320 43.16 -5.55 16.67
CA LEU A 320 42.49 -4.26 16.92
C LEU A 320 41.51 -4.39 18.09
N LEU A 321 40.70 -5.45 18.13
CA LEU A 321 39.76 -5.68 19.23
C LEU A 321 40.50 -5.85 20.58
N THR A 322 41.56 -6.66 20.57
CA THR A 322 42.40 -6.89 21.75
C THR A 322 43.04 -5.59 22.22
N PHE A 323 43.59 -4.80 21.29
CA PHE A 323 44.17 -3.49 21.59
C PHE A 323 43.15 -2.54 22.23
N ILE A 324 41.94 -2.43 21.66
CA ILE A 324 40.89 -1.57 22.20
C ILE A 324 40.50 -2.03 23.61
N SER A 325 40.22 -3.33 23.81
CA SER A 325 39.84 -3.85 25.13
C SER A 325 40.91 -3.65 26.21
N GLY A 326 42.19 -3.70 25.84
CA GLY A 326 43.31 -3.51 26.77
C GLY A 326 43.64 -2.04 27.05
N ASN A 327 43.23 -1.11 26.18
CA ASN A 327 43.58 0.31 26.30
C ASN A 327 42.41 1.22 26.68
N VAL A 328 41.15 0.79 26.50
CA VAL A 328 39.97 1.58 26.89
C VAL A 328 39.82 1.55 28.40
N VAL A 329 39.83 2.74 29.01
CA VAL A 329 39.61 2.95 30.44
C VAL A 329 38.25 3.59 30.65
N TYR A 330 37.37 2.90 31.35
CA TYR A 330 36.04 3.43 31.66
C TYR A 330 36.14 4.63 32.64
N PRO A 331 35.74 5.84 32.24
CA PRO A 331 35.90 7.05 33.05
C PRO A 331 35.16 6.99 34.41
N ALA A 332 35.79 7.51 35.46
CA ALA A 332 35.22 7.50 36.82
C ALA A 332 33.89 8.26 36.93
N LYS A 333 33.74 9.37 36.18
CA LYS A 333 32.50 10.15 36.11
C LYS A 333 31.37 9.32 35.50
N ALA A 334 31.60 8.68 34.35
CA ALA A 334 30.62 7.80 33.72
C ALA A 334 30.25 6.59 34.59
N LYS A 335 31.19 6.03 35.37
CA LYS A 335 30.87 4.97 36.35
C LYS A 335 29.94 5.47 37.47
N LYS A 336 30.25 6.65 38.04
CA LYS A 336 29.45 7.24 39.13
C LYS A 336 28.04 7.61 38.69
N GLU A 337 27.91 8.12 37.46
CA GLU A 337 26.65 8.57 36.87
C GLU A 337 25.91 7.44 36.13
N GLN A 338 26.41 6.19 36.18
CA GLN A 338 25.84 5.02 35.51
C GLN A 338 25.62 5.19 33.98
N ILE A 339 26.44 6.03 33.34
CA ILE A 339 26.32 6.35 31.91
C ILE A 339 26.84 5.17 31.09
N GLN A 340 26.00 4.60 30.24
CA GLN A 340 26.34 3.52 29.31
C GLN A 340 25.91 3.87 27.88
N GLY A 341 26.54 3.28 26.88
CA GLY A 341 26.12 3.47 25.48
C GLY A 341 27.25 3.30 24.47
N LYS A 342 26.98 3.72 23.23
CA LYS A 342 27.92 3.65 22.10
C LYS A 342 28.45 5.04 21.77
N VAL A 343 29.76 5.22 21.85
CA VAL A 343 30.46 6.37 21.28
C VAL A 343 30.89 6.02 19.87
N ILE A 344 30.59 6.86 18.90
CA ILE A 344 30.97 6.67 17.50
C ILE A 344 32.02 7.71 17.15
N VAL A 345 33.22 7.25 16.77
CA VAL A 345 34.34 8.09 16.36
C VAL A 345 34.56 7.95 14.86
N GLY A 346 34.63 9.07 14.15
CA GLY A 346 35.07 9.13 12.75
C GLY A 346 36.51 9.60 12.66
N PHE A 347 37.28 9.03 11.73
CA PHE A 347 38.65 9.45 11.43
C PHE A 347 39.00 9.17 9.97
N ILE A 348 40.07 9.74 9.46
CA ILE A 348 40.59 9.49 8.11
C ILE A 348 41.89 8.70 8.23
N VAL A 349 42.00 7.62 7.46
CA VAL A 349 43.27 6.92 7.22
C VAL A 349 43.91 7.56 5.99
N GLU A 350 45.06 8.18 6.19
CA GLU A 350 45.84 8.84 5.15
C GLU A 350 46.56 7.83 4.24
N LYS A 351 47.08 8.30 3.10
CA LYS A 351 47.81 7.47 2.12
C LYS A 351 49.05 6.79 2.73
N ASP A 352 49.62 7.37 3.79
CA ASP A 352 50.78 6.84 4.53
C ASP A 352 50.39 5.98 5.75
N GLY A 353 49.08 5.73 5.93
CA GLY A 353 48.53 4.98 7.05
C GLY A 353 48.34 5.79 8.33
N SER A 354 48.69 7.08 8.38
CA SER A 354 48.44 7.91 9.56
C SER A 354 46.96 8.24 9.74
N LEU A 355 46.56 8.57 10.97
CA LEU A 355 45.17 8.92 11.29
C LEU A 355 45.02 10.44 11.41
N SER A 356 44.04 11.02 10.71
CA SER A 356 43.71 12.46 10.74
C SER A 356 42.20 12.67 10.93
N ASP A 357 41.75 13.93 11.12
CA ASP A 357 40.32 14.32 11.30
C ASP A 357 39.55 13.44 12.31
N ILE A 358 40.18 13.12 13.45
CA ILE A 358 39.58 12.28 14.49
C ILE A 358 38.53 13.11 15.26
N LYS A 359 37.27 12.74 15.13
CA LYS A 359 36.12 13.45 15.73
C LYS A 359 35.05 12.49 16.24
N VAL A 360 34.35 12.90 17.29
CA VAL A 360 33.20 12.17 17.81
C VAL A 360 31.99 12.54 16.94
N LEU A 361 31.41 11.53 16.30
CA LEU A 361 30.18 11.67 15.50
C LEU A 361 28.93 11.51 16.37
N LYS A 362 29.01 10.66 17.39
CA LYS A 362 27.95 10.47 18.39
C LYS A 362 28.58 10.14 19.73
N GLY A 363 28.38 11.02 20.71
CA GLY A 363 28.89 10.85 22.07
C GLY A 363 27.84 10.32 23.04
N ILE A 364 28.30 9.89 24.21
CA ILE A 364 27.46 9.55 25.38
C ILE A 364 27.79 10.41 26.60
N GLY A 365 28.81 11.27 26.52
CA GLY A 365 29.23 12.11 27.63
C GLY A 365 29.90 11.34 28.78
N GLY A 366 30.05 11.98 29.94
CA GLY A 366 30.64 11.36 31.13
C GLY A 366 32.15 11.09 31.06
N GLY A 367 32.85 11.64 30.07
CA GLY A 367 34.28 11.40 29.80
C GLY A 367 34.54 10.29 28.77
N CYS A 368 33.50 9.60 28.30
CA CYS A 368 33.63 8.47 27.38
C CYS A 368 34.02 8.89 25.96
N ASP A 369 33.66 10.12 25.58
CA ASP A 369 33.90 10.68 24.26
C ASP A 369 35.39 11.01 24.08
N GLU A 370 35.98 11.64 25.08
CA GLU A 370 37.41 11.95 25.17
C GLU A 370 38.25 10.68 25.22
N GLU A 371 37.78 9.67 25.95
CA GLU A 371 38.45 8.38 26.04
C GLU A 371 38.45 7.65 24.68
N ALA A 372 37.33 7.65 23.96
CA ALA A 372 37.25 7.06 22.63
C ALA A 372 38.19 7.77 21.62
N ILE A 373 38.31 9.11 21.70
CA ILE A 373 39.31 9.85 20.91
C ILE A 373 40.74 9.45 21.30
N ARG A 374 41.03 9.35 22.61
CA ARG A 374 42.36 9.01 23.12
C ARG A 374 42.80 7.64 22.60
N VAL A 375 41.94 6.63 22.70
CA VAL A 375 42.23 5.27 22.23
C VAL A 375 42.40 5.23 20.71
N THR A 376 41.58 5.97 19.95
CA THR A 376 41.73 6.09 18.49
C THR A 376 43.11 6.67 18.11
N LYS A 377 43.58 7.70 18.83
CA LYS A 377 44.91 8.30 18.60
C LYS A 377 46.06 7.33 18.92
N LEU A 378 45.87 6.40 19.85
CA LEU A 378 46.89 5.42 20.24
C LEU A 378 47.06 4.26 19.26
N MET A 379 46.13 4.08 18.31
CA MET A 379 46.16 2.97 17.35
C MET A 379 47.36 3.02 16.40
N GLY A 380 48.00 4.20 16.24
CA GLY A 380 49.16 4.36 15.37
C GLY A 380 48.81 4.23 13.89
N LYS A 381 49.75 3.70 13.10
CA LYS A 381 49.60 3.59 11.64
C LYS A 381 48.76 2.38 11.23
N TRP A 382 47.88 2.59 10.26
CA TRP A 382 47.06 1.58 9.62
C TRP A 382 47.62 1.21 8.24
N ASN A 383 47.23 0.06 7.72
CA ASN A 383 47.42 -0.23 6.30
C ASN A 383 46.47 0.71 5.52
N PRO A 384 46.96 1.53 4.59
CA PRO A 384 46.12 2.47 3.85
C PRO A 384 45.15 1.74 2.94
N GLY A 385 44.00 2.36 2.68
CA GLY A 385 43.08 1.85 1.68
C GLY A 385 43.62 2.06 0.27
N LYS A 386 43.28 1.16 -0.66
CA LYS A 386 43.70 1.27 -2.06
C LYS A 386 42.50 1.26 -3.00
N ASP A 387 42.52 2.17 -3.96
CA ASP A 387 41.61 2.18 -5.11
C ASP A 387 42.44 1.93 -6.38
N LYS A 388 42.06 0.93 -7.18
CA LYS A 388 42.80 0.49 -8.38
C LYS A 388 44.30 0.27 -8.11
N GLY A 389 44.62 -0.29 -6.94
CA GLY A 389 45.99 -0.57 -6.48
C GLY A 389 46.79 0.64 -5.99
N LYS A 390 46.23 1.86 -5.97
CA LYS A 390 46.90 3.07 -5.48
C LYS A 390 46.40 3.45 -4.07
N PRO A 391 47.29 3.80 -3.12
CA PRO A 391 46.88 4.27 -1.80
C PRO A 391 46.07 5.57 -1.88
N VAL A 392 44.92 5.60 -1.22
CA VAL A 392 44.02 6.75 -1.16
C VAL A 392 43.62 7.07 0.29
N ARG A 393 43.18 8.31 0.54
CA ARG A 393 42.70 8.74 1.85
C ARG A 393 41.31 8.18 2.05
N VAL A 394 41.05 7.47 3.15
CA VAL A 394 39.76 6.80 3.38
C VAL A 394 39.16 7.21 4.72
N ARG A 395 37.87 7.59 4.73
CA ARG A 395 37.15 7.91 5.97
C ARG A 395 36.62 6.63 6.62
N MET A 396 36.97 6.43 7.88
CA MET A 396 36.59 5.28 8.71
C MET A 396 35.73 5.72 9.89
N VAL A 397 34.86 4.81 10.37
CA VAL A 397 34.03 5.02 11.55
C VAL A 397 34.17 3.83 12.49
N MET A 398 34.39 4.12 13.78
CA MET A 398 34.63 3.13 14.81
C MET A 398 33.69 3.31 16.00
N PRO A 399 32.86 2.31 16.34
CA PRO A 399 32.03 2.32 17.53
C PRO A 399 32.79 1.77 18.75
N TYR A 400 32.72 2.50 19.85
CA TYR A 400 33.19 2.09 21.18
C TYR A 400 31.98 1.87 22.09
N GLN A 401 31.85 0.67 22.65
CA GLN A 401 30.76 0.32 23.56
C GLN A 401 31.22 0.45 25.01
N PHE A 402 30.56 1.30 25.79
CA PHE A 402 30.71 1.40 27.24
C PHE A 402 29.51 0.72 27.91
N LYS A 403 29.77 -0.29 28.73
CA LYS A 403 28.77 -1.03 29.50
C LYS A 403 29.31 -1.31 30.91
N LEU A 404 28.52 -1.04 31.95
CA LEU A 404 28.86 -1.44 33.32
C LEU A 404 28.39 -2.87 33.52
N MET A 405 29.23 -3.68 34.16
CA MET A 405 28.92 -5.06 34.54
C MET A 405 27.97 -5.11 35.72
#